data_AF-A0A2N3DN67-F1
#
_entry.id   AF-A0A2N3DN67-F1
#
_cell.length_a   1.000
_cell.length_b   1.000
_cell.length_c   1.000
_cell.angle_alpha   90.00
_cell.angle_beta   90.00
_cell.angle_gamma   90.00
#
_symmetry.space_group_name_H-M   'P 1'
#
loop_
_entity.id
_entity.type
_entity.pdbx_description
1 polymer ?
#
loop_
_entity_poly.entity_id
_entity_poly.type
_entity_poly.pdbx_seq_one_letter_code
_entity_poly.pdbx_strand_id
1 'polypeptide(L)'
;MKLRHRVSRTLWARKFAVRSRAAADRLDPDASELDKAELAIALLWPLARRVFLMHRVDELPYTVIARQLHIDVATVELCIADALRSVGAVRRGDSWHS
;
A
#
# COMPACT_ATOMS: atom_id res chain seq x y z
N MET A 1 -1.74 17.84 -1.70
CA MET A 1 -0.63 16.91 -2.11
C MET A 1 0.44 17.54 -3.04
N LYS A 2 1.74 17.41 -2.69
CA LYS A 2 2.90 17.91 -3.48
C LYS A 2 3.05 17.18 -4.85
N LEU A 3 3.63 17.83 -5.86
CA LEU A 3 3.73 17.33 -7.24
C LEU A 3 4.41 15.95 -7.34
N ARG A 4 5.55 15.76 -6.66
CA ARG A 4 6.29 14.48 -6.64
C ARG A 4 5.42 13.30 -6.18
N HIS A 5 4.55 13.51 -5.19
CA HIS A 5 3.67 12.48 -4.68
C HIS A 5 2.55 12.14 -5.66
N ARG A 6 2.03 13.15 -6.38
CA ARG A 6 1.07 12.93 -7.47
C ARG A 6 1.69 12.09 -8.58
N VAL A 7 2.90 12.42 -9.03
CA VAL A 7 3.61 11.66 -10.06
C VAL A 7 3.85 10.22 -9.61
N SER A 8 4.40 10.02 -8.41
CA SER A 8 4.63 8.67 -7.87
C SER A 8 3.35 7.84 -7.79
N ARG A 9 2.26 8.42 -7.27
CA ARG A 9 0.96 7.75 -7.18
C ARG A 9 0.40 7.40 -8.56
N THR A 10 0.46 8.31 -9.52
CA THR A 10 -0.03 8.06 -10.89
C THR A 10 0.75 6.94 -11.56
N LEU A 11 2.08 6.94 -11.45
CA LEU A 11 2.93 5.87 -12.01
C LEU A 11 2.68 4.53 -11.32
N TRP A 12 2.46 4.55 -10.01
CA TRP A 12 2.05 3.36 -9.25
C TRP A 12 0.70 2.85 -9.74
N ALA A 13 -0.35 3.67 -9.75
CA ALA A 13 -1.70 3.28 -10.11
C ALA A 13 -1.77 2.66 -11.52
N ARG A 14 -1.07 3.25 -12.49
CA ARG A 14 -1.00 2.73 -13.87
C ARG A 14 -0.44 1.31 -13.97
N LYS A 15 0.51 0.97 -13.11
CA LYS A 15 1.23 -0.31 -13.14
C LYS A 15 0.80 -1.26 -12.01
N PHE A 16 -0.10 -0.83 -11.14
CA PHE A 16 -0.43 -1.54 -9.91
C PHE A 16 -1.04 -2.90 -10.20
N ALA A 17 -2.07 -2.99 -11.05
CA ALA A 17 -2.74 -4.25 -11.37
C ALA A 17 -1.76 -5.31 -11.96
N VAL A 18 -0.86 -4.89 -12.85
CA VAL A 18 0.14 -5.79 -13.45
C VAL A 18 1.13 -6.25 -12.38
N ARG A 19 1.62 -5.35 -11.53
CA ARG A 19 2.57 -5.70 -10.46
C ARG A 19 1.94 -6.56 -9.39
N SER A 20 0.70 -6.29 -8.98
CA SER A 20 0.01 -7.07 -7.96
C SER A 20 -0.26 -8.49 -8.44
N ARG A 21 -0.63 -8.66 -9.72
CA ARG A 21 -0.80 -9.99 -10.30
C ARG A 21 0.52 -10.75 -10.38
N ALA A 22 1.55 -10.16 -10.96
CA ALA A 22 2.87 -10.79 -11.06
C ALA A 22 3.50 -11.10 -9.68
N ALA A 23 3.13 -10.34 -8.66
CA ALA A 23 3.55 -10.58 -7.28
C ALA A 23 2.75 -11.73 -6.64
N ALA A 24 1.44 -11.80 -6.87
CA ALA A 24 0.60 -12.91 -6.43
C ALA A 24 1.02 -14.24 -7.08
N ASP A 25 1.32 -14.24 -8.39
CA ASP A 25 1.78 -15.43 -9.12
C ASP A 25 3.11 -16.02 -8.60
N ARG A 26 3.89 -15.22 -7.87
CA ARG A 26 5.16 -15.64 -7.26
C ARG A 26 5.04 -16.03 -5.80
N LEU A 27 3.90 -15.74 -5.19
CA LEU A 27 3.65 -16.07 -3.81
C LEU A 27 3.33 -17.57 -3.71
N ASP A 28 3.96 -18.25 -2.76
CA ASP A 28 3.65 -19.65 -2.48
C ASP A 28 2.15 -19.77 -2.09
N PRO A 29 1.39 -20.75 -2.62
CA PRO A 29 0.03 -21.02 -2.16
C PRO A 29 -0.09 -21.15 -0.62
N ASP A 30 0.96 -21.66 0.03
CA ASP A 30 1.04 -21.84 1.48
C ASP A 30 1.78 -20.68 2.19
N ALA A 31 1.98 -19.55 1.50
CA ALA A 31 2.62 -18.37 2.08
C ALA A 31 1.88 -17.89 3.33
N SER A 32 2.65 -17.53 4.34
CA SER A 32 2.07 -17.05 5.60
C SER A 32 1.36 -15.71 5.41
N GLU A 33 0.45 -15.37 6.32
CA GLU A 33 -0.19 -14.05 6.33
C GLU A 33 0.85 -12.92 6.50
N LEU A 34 2.01 -13.21 7.11
CA LEU A 34 3.13 -12.26 7.20
C LEU A 34 3.76 -12.03 5.83
N ASP A 35 4.05 -13.08 5.05
CA ASP A 35 4.62 -12.96 3.70
C ASP A 35 3.68 -12.17 2.77
N LYS A 36 2.37 -12.43 2.86
CA LYS A 36 1.32 -11.69 2.16
C LYS A 36 1.32 -10.20 2.55
N ALA A 37 1.44 -9.91 3.85
CA ALA A 37 1.49 -8.55 4.34
C ALA A 37 2.75 -7.82 3.86
N GLU A 38 3.92 -8.45 3.93
CA GLU A 38 5.18 -7.91 3.42
C GLU A 38 5.10 -7.58 1.93
N LEU A 39 4.54 -8.50 1.13
CA LEU A 39 4.33 -8.28 -0.29
C LEU A 39 3.37 -7.11 -0.55
N ALA A 40 2.25 -7.05 0.17
CA ALA A 40 1.28 -5.95 0.05
C ALA A 40 1.92 -4.60 0.39
N ILE A 41 2.78 -4.54 1.40
CA ILE A 41 3.53 -3.33 1.80
C ILE A 41 4.57 -2.98 0.73
N ALA A 42 5.28 -3.97 0.17
CA ALA A 42 6.29 -3.77 -0.87
C ALA A 42 5.71 -3.21 -2.18
N LEU A 43 4.45 -3.55 -2.49
CA LEU A 43 3.73 -3.03 -3.65
C LEU A 43 3.34 -1.55 -3.53
N LEU A 44 3.43 -0.95 -2.34
CA LEU A 44 3.02 0.45 -2.14
C LEU A 44 4.00 1.45 -2.73
N TRP A 45 3.45 2.56 -3.20
CA TRP A 45 4.26 3.71 -3.56
C TRP A 45 4.85 4.38 -2.31
N PRO A 46 6.00 5.07 -2.42
CA PRO A 46 6.84 5.39 -1.26
C PRO A 46 6.14 6.16 -0.13
N LEU A 47 5.27 7.12 -0.46
CA LEU A 47 4.54 7.88 0.57
C LEU A 47 3.49 7.00 1.24
N ALA A 48 2.71 6.23 0.48
CA ALA A 48 1.69 5.36 1.05
C ALA A 48 2.29 4.28 1.95
N ARG A 49 3.43 3.70 1.57
CA ARG A 49 4.16 2.77 2.43
C ARG A 49 4.52 3.40 3.78
N ARG A 50 5.11 4.60 3.74
CA ARG A 50 5.51 5.31 4.96
C ARG A 50 4.30 5.66 5.83
N VAL A 51 3.24 6.20 5.25
CA VAL A 51 1.99 6.55 5.95
C VAL A 51 1.35 5.31 6.59
N PHE A 52 1.30 4.20 5.85
CA PHE A 52 0.75 2.94 6.35
C PHE A 52 1.51 2.43 7.58
N LEU A 53 2.84 2.40 7.52
CA LEU A 53 3.67 1.96 8.65
C LEU A 53 3.52 2.91 9.85
N MET A 54 3.55 4.22 9.62
CA MET A 54 3.33 5.21 10.69
C MET A 54 1.96 5.06 11.36
N HIS A 55 0.94 4.69 10.60
CA HIS A 55 -0.41 4.52 11.17
C HIS A 55 -0.62 3.14 11.82
N ARG A 56 -0.15 2.06 11.20
CA ARG A 56 -0.47 0.68 11.61
C ARG A 56 0.57 0.03 12.49
N VAL A 57 1.81 0.49 12.43
CA VAL A 57 2.93 -0.03 13.25
C VAL A 57 3.24 0.95 14.37
N ASP A 58 3.42 2.23 14.04
CA ASP A 58 3.69 3.26 15.05
C ASP A 58 2.41 3.81 15.73
N GLU A 59 1.24 3.32 15.30
CA GLU A 59 -0.10 3.70 15.82
C GLU A 59 -0.40 5.20 15.83
N LEU A 60 0.24 5.97 14.95
CA LEU A 60 0.06 7.41 14.90
C LEU A 60 -1.30 7.81 14.31
N PRO A 61 -1.97 8.83 14.87
CA PRO A 61 -3.20 9.36 14.29
C PRO A 61 -2.91 10.18 13.03
N TYR A 62 -3.90 10.29 12.13
CA TYR A 62 -3.73 10.91 10.82
C TYR A 62 -3.27 12.36 10.89
N THR A 63 -3.73 13.12 11.88
CA THR A 63 -3.35 14.52 12.11
C THR A 63 -1.86 14.66 12.47
N VAL A 64 -1.32 13.72 13.27
CA VAL A 64 0.10 13.70 13.63
C VAL A 64 0.96 13.34 12.41
N ILE A 65 0.54 12.34 11.63
CA ILE A 65 1.22 11.95 10.39
C ILE A 65 1.22 13.10 9.38
N ALA A 66 0.07 13.74 9.17
CA ALA A 66 -0.07 14.88 8.27
C ALA A 66 0.89 16.02 8.62
N ARG A 67 0.96 16.36 9.91
CA ARG A 67 1.89 17.36 10.44
C ARG A 67 3.36 16.97 10.23
N GLN A 68 3.75 15.75 10.60
CA GLN A 68 5.14 15.27 10.49
C GLN A 68 5.63 15.18 9.04
N LEU A 69 4.75 14.82 8.10
CA LEU A 69 5.09 14.69 6.69
C LEU A 69 4.86 15.98 5.87
N HIS A 70 4.34 17.03 6.51
CA HIS A 70 3.94 18.29 5.89
C HIS A 70 3.02 18.05 4.67
N ILE A 71 1.94 17.31 4.89
CA ILE A 71 0.87 17.00 3.94
C ILE A 71 -0.50 17.26 4.57
N ASP A 72 -1.54 17.30 3.75
CA ASP A 72 -2.92 17.38 4.22
C ASP A 72 -3.45 16.01 4.70
N VAL A 73 -4.43 16.02 5.61
CA VAL A 73 -5.05 14.78 6.14
C VAL A 73 -5.71 13.96 5.01
N ALA A 74 -6.31 14.62 4.02
CA ALA A 74 -6.87 13.94 2.85
C ALA A 74 -5.81 13.12 2.07
N THR A 75 -4.56 13.58 2.04
CA THR A 75 -3.44 12.84 1.46
C THR A 75 -3.08 11.61 2.30
N VAL A 76 -3.17 11.71 3.63
CA VAL A 76 -2.99 10.56 4.54
C VAL A 76 -4.08 9.52 4.27
N GLU A 77 -5.35 9.93 4.23
CA GLU A 77 -6.49 9.06 3.92
C GLU A 77 -6.33 8.38 2.57
N LEU A 78 -5.93 9.13 1.53
CA LEU A 78 -5.67 8.59 0.20
C LEU A 78 -4.56 7.53 0.22
N CYS A 79 -3.49 7.77 0.99
CA CYS A 79 -2.41 6.81 1.16
C CYS A 79 -2.88 5.53 1.84
N ILE A 80 -3.71 5.64 2.88
CA ILE A 80 -4.31 4.48 3.56
C ILE A 80 -5.26 3.72 2.62
N ALA A 81 -6.09 4.42 1.84
CA ALA A 81 -6.98 3.80 0.87
C ALA A 81 -6.20 3.00 -0.20
N ASP A 82 -5.10 3.56 -0.72
CA ASP A 82 -4.21 2.86 -1.64
C ASP A 82 -3.52 1.65 -0.95
N ALA A 83 -3.22 1.74 0.35
CA ALA A 83 -2.69 0.63 1.14
C ALA A 83 -3.67 -0.54 1.29
N LEU A 84 -4.91 -0.24 1.64
CA LEU A 84 -5.98 -1.24 1.72
C LEU A 84 -6.26 -1.90 0.36
N ARG A 85 -6.14 -1.14 -0.74
CA ARG A 85 -6.21 -1.72 -2.10
C ARG A 85 -5.10 -2.74 -2.34
N SER A 86 -3.88 -2.47 -1.87
CA SER A 86 -2.74 -3.39 -1.98
C SER A 86 -2.97 -4.68 -1.21
N VAL A 87 -3.34 -4.57 0.07
CA VAL A 87 -3.66 -5.73 0.93
C VAL A 87 -4.78 -6.57 0.33
N GLY A 88 -5.86 -5.93 -0.13
CA GLY A 88 -6.97 -6.64 -0.76
C GLY A 88 -6.60 -7.31 -2.09
N ALA A 89 -5.65 -6.74 -2.84
CA ALA A 89 -5.19 -7.34 -4.10
C ALA A 89 -4.38 -8.61 -3.86
N VAL A 90 -3.46 -8.60 -2.88
CA VAL A 90 -2.68 -9.80 -2.51
C VAL A 90 -3.59 -10.88 -1.95
N ARG A 91 -4.47 -10.53 -0.99
CA ARG A 91 -5.43 -11.50 -0.41
C ARG A 91 -6.39 -12.13 -1.42
N ARG A 92 -6.79 -11.40 -2.48
CA ARG A 92 -7.62 -11.97 -3.55
C ARG A 92 -6.81 -12.81 -4.54
N GLY A 93 -5.49 -12.63 -4.59
CA GLY A 93 -4.58 -13.54 -5.30
C GLY A 93 -4.76 -15.00 -4.84
N ASP A 94 -4.97 -15.19 -3.54
CA ASP A 94 -5.21 -16.51 -2.93
C ASP A 94 -6.50 -17.20 -3.43
N SER A 95 -7.52 -16.42 -3.83
CA SER A 95 -8.83 -16.97 -4.24
C SER A 95 -8.92 -17.48 -5.68
N TRP A 96 -7.86 -17.37 -6.49
CA TRP A 96 -7.85 -17.86 -7.87
C TRP A 96 -7.49 -19.34 -8.01
N HIS A 97 -7.14 -19.99 -6.88
CA HIS A 97 -6.67 -21.38 -6.82
C HIS A 97 -7.61 -22.32 -6.05
N SER A 98 -8.86 -21.91 -5.80
CA SER A 98 -9.92 -22.78 -5.23
C SER A 98 -10.86 -23.32 -6.30
#